data_AF-A0AA42VK01-F1
#
_entry.id   AF-A0AA42VK01-F1
#
_cell.length_a   1.000
_cell.length_b   1.000
_cell.length_c   1.000
_cell.angle_alpha   90.00
_cell.angle_beta   90.00
_cell.angle_gamma   90.00
#
_symmetry.space_group_name_H-M   'P 1'
#
loop_
_entity.id
_entity.type
_entity.pdbx_description
1 polymer ?
#
loop_
_entity_poly.entity_id
_entity_poly.type
_entity_poly.pdbx_seq_one_letter_code
_entity_poly.pdbx_strand_id
1 'polypeptide(L)'
;MTTERLTAAMAENITRSKDPAFAVDTILKGIRAAAVNGKREYITREYGFGDGSCYTAEDNYPALCKAILKELRDLGYKADIGSSCGQFVDVWLYVRWGEQA
;
A
#
# COMPACT_ATOMS: atom_id res chain seq x y z
N MET A 1 9.65 22.44 24.39
CA MET A 1 10.19 21.84 23.15
C MET A 1 10.67 20.44 23.51
N THR A 2 9.80 19.45 23.39
CA THR A 2 10.13 18.06 23.73
C THR A 2 10.89 17.49 22.55
N THR A 3 12.20 17.31 22.70
CA THR A 3 13.00 16.54 21.75
C THR A 3 12.52 15.10 21.85
N GLU A 4 11.60 14.70 20.97
CA GLU A 4 11.17 13.32 20.82
C GLU A 4 12.41 12.51 20.44
N ARG A 5 13.02 11.87 21.45
CA ARG A 5 14.15 10.97 21.25
C ARG A 5 13.64 9.83 20.37
N LEU A 6 13.94 9.90 19.08
CA LEU A 6 13.80 8.79 18.13
C LEU A 6 14.47 7.58 18.77
N THR A 7 13.67 6.65 19.27
CA THR A 7 14.19 5.39 19.79
C THR A 7 14.77 4.60 18.62
N ALA A 8 15.80 3.78 18.86
CA ALA A 8 16.38 2.91 17.81
C ALA A 8 15.29 2.08 17.11
N ALA A 9 14.26 1.67 17.85
CA ALA A 9 13.06 1.01 17.32
C ALA A 9 12.25 1.88 16.35
N MET A 10 12.11 3.19 16.60
CA MET A 10 11.48 4.12 15.64
C MET A 10 12.38 4.37 14.41
N ALA A 11 13.69 4.47 14.58
CA ALA A 11 14.62 4.64 13.45
C ALA A 11 14.70 3.39 12.55
N GLU A 12 14.67 2.19 13.14
CA GLU A 12 14.52 0.93 12.40
C GLU A 12 13.15 0.86 11.72
N ASN A 13 12.08 1.31 12.38
CA ASN A 13 10.75 1.32 11.77
C ASN A 13 10.71 2.29 10.57
N ILE A 14 11.37 3.46 10.64
CA ILE A 14 11.51 4.39 9.51
C ILE A 14 12.32 3.78 8.36
N THR A 15 13.37 3.01 8.67
CA THR A 15 14.20 2.35 7.65
C THR A 15 13.47 1.14 7.03
N ARG A 16 12.74 0.36 7.83
CA ARG A 16 11.87 -0.73 7.39
C ARG A 16 10.56 -0.25 6.75
N SER A 17 10.17 1.01 6.94
CA SER A 17 9.02 1.61 6.21
C SER A 17 9.32 1.79 4.73
N LYS A 18 10.60 1.70 4.33
CA LYS A 18 11.04 1.58 2.93
C LYS A 18 11.16 0.13 2.47
N ASP A 19 10.85 -0.84 3.33
CA ASP A 19 10.87 -2.25 2.98
C ASP A 19 9.50 -2.67 2.44
N PRO A 20 9.45 -3.26 1.23
CA PRO A 20 8.19 -3.65 0.63
C PRO A 20 7.45 -4.72 1.44
N ALA A 21 8.15 -5.60 2.16
CA ALA A 21 7.50 -6.64 2.96
C ALA A 21 6.77 -6.06 4.17
N PHE A 22 7.29 -4.98 4.78
CA PHE A 22 6.60 -4.29 5.87
C PHE A 22 5.35 -3.55 5.40
N ALA A 23 5.42 -2.93 4.23
CA ALA A 23 4.26 -2.30 3.59
C ALA A 23 3.17 -3.34 3.28
N VAL A 24 3.56 -4.48 2.69
CA VAL A 24 2.64 -5.61 2.44
C VAL A 24 2.02 -6.12 3.74
N ASP A 25 2.80 -6.36 4.81
CA ASP A 25 2.28 -6.81 6.10
C ASP A 25 1.24 -5.85 6.69
N THR A 26 1.48 -4.54 6.58
CA THR A 26 0.53 -3.53 7.06
C THR A 26 -0.74 -3.49 6.20
N ILE A 27 -0.59 -3.61 4.88
CA ILE A 27 -1.73 -3.71 3.96
C ILE A 27 -2.55 -4.97 4.28
N LEU A 28 -1.92 -6.11 4.52
CA LEU A 28 -2.58 -7.36 4.89
C LEU A 28 -3.32 -7.24 6.23
N LYS A 29 -2.76 -6.53 7.21
CA LYS A 29 -3.48 -6.20 8.46
C LYS A 29 -4.72 -5.36 8.19
N GLY A 30 -4.61 -4.36 7.31
CA GLY A 30 -5.74 -3.54 6.87
C GLY A 30 -6.81 -4.34 6.13
N ILE A 31 -6.41 -5.21 5.21
CA ILE A 31 -7.27 -6.16 4.48
C ILE A 31 -7.98 -7.08 5.47
N ARG A 32 -7.27 -7.65 6.45
CA ARG A 32 -7.87 -8.50 7.49
C ARG A 32 -8.90 -7.74 8.30
N ALA A 33 -8.62 -6.51 8.72
CA ALA A 33 -9.58 -5.67 9.43
C ALA A 33 -10.81 -5.35 8.56
N ALA A 34 -10.61 -5.06 7.27
CA ALA A 34 -11.69 -4.84 6.32
C ALA A 34 -12.55 -6.10 6.11
N ALA A 35 -11.90 -7.26 5.98
CA ALA A 35 -12.56 -8.56 5.86
C ALA A 35 -13.39 -8.91 7.10
N VAL A 36 -12.87 -8.63 8.31
CA VAL A 36 -13.63 -8.78 9.57
C VAL A 36 -14.85 -7.87 9.60
N ASN A 37 -14.77 -6.68 8.99
CA ASN A 37 -15.91 -5.77 8.82
C ASN A 37 -16.84 -6.15 7.66
N GLY A 38 -16.64 -7.30 7.01
CA GLY A 38 -17.46 -7.76 5.89
C GLY A 38 -17.18 -7.06 4.56
N LYS A 39 -16.11 -6.27 4.47
CA LYS A 39 -15.66 -5.66 3.20
C LYS A 39 -14.83 -6.67 2.40
N ARG A 40 -14.92 -6.59 1.08
CA ARG A 40 -14.13 -7.42 0.13
C ARG A 40 -13.09 -6.62 -0.64
N GLU A 41 -12.94 -5.36 -0.25
CA GLU A 41 -12.02 -4.42 -0.86
C GLU A 41 -11.32 -3.61 0.23
N TYR A 42 -10.07 -3.26 -0.03
CA TYR A 42 -9.23 -2.42 0.79
C TYR A 42 -8.55 -1.39 -0.11
N ILE A 43 -8.62 -0.13 0.33
CA ILE A 43 -8.00 0.99 -0.37
C ILE A 43 -6.99 1.65 0.54
N THR A 44 -5.79 1.93 0.03
CA THR A 44 -4.79 2.70 0.76
C THR A 44 -4.04 3.65 -0.15
N ARG A 45 -3.73 4.84 0.38
CA ARG A 45 -2.90 5.87 -0.27
C ARG A 45 -1.49 5.93 0.32
N GLU A 46 -1.18 5.06 1.27
CA GLU A 46 0.11 5.03 1.97
C GLU A 46 1.22 4.46 1.08
N TYR A 47 2.46 4.39 1.58
CA TYR A 47 3.59 3.73 0.88
C TYR A 47 3.93 4.28 -0.51
N GLY A 48 3.65 5.56 -0.76
CA GLY A 48 3.93 6.22 -2.04
C GLY A 48 2.82 6.06 -3.10
N PHE A 49 1.71 5.40 -2.76
CA PHE A 49 0.56 5.31 -3.66
C PHE A 49 -0.21 6.64 -3.79
N GLY A 50 -0.19 7.51 -2.77
CA GLY A 50 -0.84 8.82 -2.78
C GLY A 50 -0.01 9.98 -3.34
N ASP A 51 1.26 9.75 -3.68
CA ASP A 51 2.19 10.81 -4.13
C ASP A 51 2.05 11.13 -5.64
N GLY A 52 1.17 10.44 -6.36
CA GLY A 52 1.05 10.57 -7.82
C GLY A 52 2.20 9.91 -8.59
N SER A 53 3.25 9.45 -7.91
CA SER A 53 4.34 8.63 -8.47
C SER A 53 3.84 7.29 -9.06
N CYS A 54 2.65 6.83 -8.67
CA CYS A 54 1.97 5.67 -9.27
C CYS A 54 0.95 6.06 -10.37
N TYR A 55 0.85 7.34 -10.75
CA TYR A 55 0.01 7.85 -11.85
C TYR A 55 0.72 7.71 -13.21
N THR A 56 1.20 6.51 -13.53
CA THR A 56 1.97 6.25 -14.76
C THR A 56 1.80 4.79 -15.18
N ALA A 57 2.53 4.34 -16.20
CA ALA A 57 2.57 2.93 -16.56
C ALA A 57 3.20 2.10 -15.42
N GLU A 58 2.77 0.85 -15.24
CA GLU A 58 3.34 -0.08 -14.25
C GLU A 58 4.88 -0.11 -14.31
N ASP A 59 5.48 0.10 -15.48
CA ASP A 59 6.93 0.13 -15.68
C ASP A 59 7.65 1.29 -14.99
N ASN A 60 6.96 2.41 -14.75
CA ASN A 60 7.51 3.58 -14.05
C ASN A 60 7.17 3.60 -12.56
N TYR A 61 6.45 2.58 -12.06
CA TYR A 61 6.13 2.52 -10.63
C TYR A 61 7.40 2.41 -9.79
N PRO A 62 7.42 3.05 -8.60
CA PRO A 62 8.48 2.87 -7.64
C PRO A 62 8.72 1.38 -7.39
N ALA A 63 9.98 0.96 -7.23
CA ALA A 63 10.34 -0.43 -6.99
C ALA A 63 9.58 -1.02 -5.78
N LEU A 64 9.32 -0.19 -4.76
CA LEU A 64 8.50 -0.52 -3.61
C LEU A 64 7.06 -0.90 -4.01
N CYS A 65 6.39 -0.06 -4.81
CA CYS A 65 5.02 -0.29 -5.27
C CYS A 65 4.92 -1.53 -6.15
N LYS A 66 5.89 -1.76 -7.05
CA LYS A 66 5.97 -2.98 -7.87
C LYS A 66 6.09 -4.23 -7.01
N ALA A 67 6.96 -4.19 -5.99
CA ALA A 67 7.15 -5.31 -5.07
C ALA A 67 5.86 -5.60 -4.27
N ILE A 68 5.20 -4.56 -3.75
CA ILE A 68 3.92 -4.69 -3.03
C ILE A 68 2.84 -5.31 -3.94
N LEU A 69 2.67 -4.80 -5.17
CA LEU A 69 1.71 -5.34 -6.13
C LEU A 69 2.01 -6.81 -6.46
N LYS A 70 3.29 -7.15 -6.67
CA LYS A 70 3.71 -8.52 -6.95
C LYS A 70 3.40 -9.46 -5.80
N GLU A 71 3.75 -9.10 -4.57
CA GLU A 71 3.48 -9.90 -3.37
C GLU A 71 1.98 -10.11 -3.16
N LEU A 72 1.16 -9.05 -3.30
CA LEU A 72 -0.29 -9.16 -3.17
C LEU A 72 -0.90 -10.08 -4.24
N ARG A 73 -0.43 -9.99 -5.50
CA ARG A 73 -0.86 -10.86 -6.59
C ARG A 73 -0.43 -12.32 -6.38
N ASP A 74 0.77 -12.55 -5.87
CA ASP A 74 1.29 -13.89 -5.54
C ASP A 74 0.45 -14.56 -4.44
N LEU A 75 0.02 -13.78 -3.45
CA LEU A 75 -0.88 -14.19 -2.39
C LEU A 75 -2.35 -14.44 -2.86
N GLY A 76 -2.66 -14.20 -4.13
CA GLY A 76 -3.99 -14.39 -4.72
C GLY A 76 -4.94 -13.21 -4.54
N TYR A 77 -4.43 -12.04 -4.11
CA TYR A 77 -5.21 -10.80 -4.08
C TYR A 77 -5.19 -10.11 -5.44
N LYS A 78 -6.30 -9.48 -5.79
CA LYS A 78 -6.38 -8.64 -6.99
C LYS A 78 -5.99 -7.22 -6.61
N ALA A 79 -4.73 -6.89 -6.81
CA ALA A 79 -4.16 -5.57 -6.52
C ALA A 79 -4.00 -4.75 -7.82
N ASP A 80 -4.69 -3.62 -7.85
CA ASP A 80 -4.77 -2.65 -8.95
C ASP A 80 -4.47 -1.24 -8.41
N ILE A 81 -4.11 -0.30 -9.29
CA ILE A 81 -3.98 1.12 -8.93
C ILE A 81 -5.24 1.85 -9.39
N GLY A 82 -5.96 2.43 -8.43
CA GLY A 82 -7.05 3.34 -8.71
C GLY A 82 -6.52 4.76 -8.87
N SER A 83 -7.05 5.49 -9.84
CA SER A 83 -6.73 6.91 -10.04
C SER A 83 -8.01 7.69 -10.30
N SER A 84 -8.19 8.81 -9.60
CA SER A 84 -9.23 9.79 -9.88
C SER A 84 -8.60 11.08 -10.40
N CYS A 85 -8.97 11.46 -11.62
CA CYS A 85 -8.54 12.71 -12.24
C CYS A 85 -9.60 13.78 -12.00
N GLY A 86 -9.48 14.48 -10.87
CA GLY A 86 -10.25 15.69 -10.56
C GLY A 86 -9.39 16.95 -10.67
N GLN A 87 -9.64 17.95 -9.82
CA GLN A 87 -8.74 19.12 -9.66
C GLN A 87 -7.38 18.75 -9.03
N PHE A 88 -7.32 17.62 -8.34
CA PHE A 88 -6.09 16.99 -7.84
C PHE A 88 -6.09 15.54 -8.31
N VAL A 89 -4.95 15.05 -8.76
CA VAL A 89 -4.77 13.65 -9.13
C VAL A 89 -4.68 12.86 -7.82
N ASP A 90 -5.71 12.09 -7.51
CA ASP A 90 -5.72 11.19 -6.35
C ASP A 90 -5.44 9.78 -6.86
N VAL A 91 -4.40 9.15 -6.32
CA VAL A 91 -3.99 7.78 -6.67
C VAL A 91 -4.00 6.94 -5.42
N TRP A 92 -4.47 5.70 -5.54
CA TRP A 92 -4.53 4.76 -4.42
C TRP A 92 -4.30 3.33 -4.88
N LEU A 93 -3.76 2.52 -3.97
CA LEU A 93 -3.75 1.07 -4.12
C LEU A 93 -5.16 0.53 -3.83
N TYR A 94 -5.67 -0.26 -4.77
CA TYR A 94 -6.96 -0.91 -4.72
C TYR A 94 -6.75 -2.42 -4.64
N VAL A 95 -7.09 -3.04 -3.51
CA VAL A 95 -6.93 -4.48 -3.31
C VAL A 95 -8.30 -5.13 -3.10
N ARG A 96 -8.59 -6.18 -3.85
CA ARG A 96 -9.82 -6.98 -3.74
C ARG A 96 -9.51 -8.45 -3.47
N TRP A 97 -10.40 -9.13 -2.76
CA TRP A 97 -10.31 -10.57 -2.51
C TRP A 97 -11.68 -11.24 -2.51
N GLY A 98 -11.68 -12.54 -2.82
CA GLY A 98 -12.91 -13.35 -2.82
C GLY A 98 -13.75 -13.23 -4.10
N GLU A 99 -13.22 -12.67 -5.19
CA GLU A 99 -13.70 -13.03 -6.52
C GLU A 99 -13.24 -14.48 -6.76
N GLN A 100 -14.16 -15.44 -6.62
CA GLN A 100 -13.99 -16.77 -7.17
C GLN A 100 -13.60 -16.60 -8.65
N ALA A 101 -12.39 -17.04 -9.00
CA ALA A 101 -12.10 -17.44 -10.37
C ALA A 101 -13.00 -18.63 -10.74
#